data_AF-C4JJA7-F1
#
_entry.id   AF-C4JJA7-F1
#
_cell.length_a   1.000
_cell.length_b   1.000
_cell.length_c   1.000
_cell.angle_alpha   90.00
_cell.angle_beta   90.00
_cell.angle_gamma   90.00
#
_symmetry.space_group_name_H-M   'P 1'
#
loop_
_entity.id
_entity.type
_entity.pdbx_description
1 polymer ?
#
loop_
_entity_poly.entity_id
_entity_poly.type
_entity_poly.pdbx_seq_one_letter_code
_entity_poly.pdbx_strand_id
1 'polypeptide(L)'
;MKTYNDYIEQAMITLQNKKGKKRFLMPFTKQWDHERELQRSGRIFKFGSYKYSARNLADRGVLVHWKGYTERQWDRVDLTISSNEVGVFMIDGSSGNMMVPGANAQVPLDDLLQAQFNNTQFMDFFEGQLRVNVNLFLHLIMKKFYNE
;
A
#
# COMPACT_ATOMS: atom_id res chain seq x y z
N MET A 1 4.58 6.35 26.04
CA MET A 1 5.00 7.49 25.21
C MET A 1 6.32 7.25 24.47
N LYS A 2 7.27 6.47 25.01
CA LYS A 2 8.56 6.18 24.33
C LYS A 2 8.43 5.27 23.10
N THR A 3 7.55 4.28 23.15
CA THR A 3 7.41 3.25 22.11
C THR A 3 6.94 3.76 20.73
N TYR A 4 6.13 4.84 20.68
CA TYR A 4 5.64 5.42 19.42
C TYR A 4 6.74 6.18 18.69
N ASN A 5 7.46 7.04 19.41
CA ASN A 5 8.58 7.80 18.86
C ASN A 5 9.74 6.87 18.47
N ASP A 6 10.08 5.89 19.31
CA ASP A 6 11.16 4.94 19.02
C ASP A 6 10.85 4.10 17.76
N TYR A 7 9.57 3.73 17.55
CA TYR A 7 9.15 2.95 16.38
C TYR A 7 9.20 3.77 15.08
N ILE A 8 8.74 5.02 15.13
CA ILE A 8 8.82 5.93 13.99
C ILE A 8 10.29 6.21 13.63
N GLU A 9 11.13 6.47 14.64
CA GLU A 9 12.54 6.77 14.42
C GLU A 9 13.28 5.58 13.80
N GLN A 10 13.05 4.35 14.28
CA GLN A 10 13.59 3.13 13.67
C GLN A 10 13.07 2.91 12.24
N ALA A 11 11.76 3.11 12.01
CA ALA A 11 11.17 2.96 10.69
C ALA A 11 11.76 3.98 9.70
N MET A 12 11.94 5.24 10.12
CA MET A 12 12.58 6.30 9.33
C MET A 12 14.02 5.96 8.98
N ILE A 13 14.81 5.46 9.94
CA ILE A 13 16.21 5.06 9.74
C ILE A 13 16.31 3.91 8.72
N THR A 14 15.42 2.90 8.81
CA THR A 14 15.45 1.76 7.88
C THR A 14 15.07 2.16 6.46
N LEU A 15 14.08 3.03 6.29
CA LEU A 15 13.67 3.47 4.95
C LEU A 15 14.75 4.35 4.29
N GLN A 16 15.42 5.22 5.06
CA GLN A 16 16.51 6.07 4.57
C GLN A 16 17.74 5.26 4.14
N ASN A 17 18.03 4.15 4.82
CA ASN A 17 19.18 3.29 4.52
C ASN A 17 18.92 2.25 3.40
N LYS A 18 17.71 2.16 2.87
CA LYS A 18 17.32 1.19 1.84
C LYS A 18 17.91 1.55 0.47
N LYS A 19 19.18 1.21 0.22
CA LYS A 19 19.76 1.14 -1.13
C LYS A 19 19.32 -0.16 -1.80
N GLY A 20 18.57 -0.04 -2.89
CA GLY A 20 17.85 -1.13 -3.54
C GLY A 20 18.68 -2.38 -3.86
N LYS A 21 18.51 -3.44 -3.07
CA LYS A 21 18.74 -4.80 -3.54
C LYS A 21 17.66 -5.12 -4.58
N LYS A 22 18.07 -5.46 -5.81
CA LYS A 22 17.15 -5.98 -6.84
C LYS A 22 16.54 -7.29 -6.31
N ARG A 23 15.28 -7.24 -5.86
CA ARG A 23 14.56 -8.45 -5.43
C ARG A 23 14.35 -9.34 -6.66
N PHE A 24 14.64 -10.63 -6.54
CA PHE A 24 14.36 -11.59 -7.59
C PHE A 24 12.84 -11.69 -7.76
N LEU A 25 12.32 -11.21 -8.88
CA LEU A 25 10.90 -11.26 -9.21
C LEU A 25 10.65 -12.41 -10.17
N MET A 26 9.77 -13.30 -9.75
CA MET A 26 9.32 -14.39 -10.59
C MET A 26 8.59 -13.82 -11.82
N PRO A 27 8.95 -14.27 -13.04
CA PRO A 27 8.25 -13.87 -14.24
C PRO A 27 6.76 -14.25 -14.15
N PHE A 28 5.90 -13.45 -14.78
CA PHE A 28 4.44 -13.63 -14.82
C PHE A 28 3.70 -13.45 -13.48
N THR A 29 4.34 -12.82 -12.50
CA THR A 29 3.64 -12.34 -11.30
C THR A 29 3.12 -10.91 -11.52
N LYS A 30 2.03 -10.54 -10.85
CA LYS A 30 1.49 -9.16 -10.92
C LYS A 30 2.54 -8.09 -10.59
N GLN A 31 3.43 -8.38 -9.66
CA GLN A 31 4.54 -7.48 -9.30
C GLN A 31 5.58 -7.36 -10.43
N TRP A 32 5.87 -8.45 -11.13
CA TRP A 32 6.79 -8.44 -12.28
C TRP A 32 6.22 -7.61 -13.44
N ASP A 33 4.93 -7.77 -13.74
CA ASP A 33 4.25 -6.96 -14.77
C ASP A 33 4.26 -5.47 -14.41
N HIS A 34 3.94 -5.15 -13.14
CA HIS A 34 3.94 -3.78 -12.62
C HIS A 34 5.33 -3.12 -12.72
N GLU A 35 6.39 -3.79 -12.30
CA GLU A 35 7.74 -3.22 -12.39
C GLU A 35 8.18 -3.00 -13.84
N ARG A 36 7.75 -3.87 -14.76
CA ARG A 36 8.04 -3.71 -16.19
C ARG A 36 7.26 -2.54 -16.80
N GLU A 37 6.02 -2.32 -16.37
CA GLU A 37 5.22 -1.16 -16.74
C GLU A 37 5.82 0.14 -16.20
N LEU A 38 6.31 0.14 -14.96
CA LEU A 38 7.04 1.26 -14.36
C LEU A 38 8.31 1.60 -15.13
N GLN A 39 9.09 0.58 -15.51
CA GLN A 39 10.29 0.76 -16.35
C GLN A 39 9.94 1.34 -17.73
N ARG A 40 8.85 0.88 -18.35
CA ARG A 40 8.38 1.39 -19.65
C ARG A 40 7.86 2.82 -19.59
N SER A 41 7.19 3.19 -18.49
CA SER A 41 6.63 4.53 -18.27
C SER A 41 7.64 5.52 -17.68
N GLY A 42 8.85 5.07 -17.33
CA GLY A 42 9.87 5.87 -16.67
C GLY A 42 9.53 6.28 -15.23
N ARG A 43 8.48 5.71 -14.63
CA ARG A 43 8.06 6.00 -13.26
C ARG A 43 8.90 5.20 -12.28
N ILE A 44 9.70 5.89 -11.48
CA ILE A 44 10.54 5.28 -10.44
C ILE A 44 10.05 5.76 -9.09
N PHE A 45 9.66 4.83 -8.22
CA PHE A 45 9.29 5.12 -6.84
C PHE A 45 10.49 4.94 -5.92
N LYS A 46 10.80 5.96 -5.11
CA LYS A 46 12.01 5.99 -4.27
C LYS A 46 12.08 4.82 -3.29
N PHE A 47 10.96 4.45 -2.69
CA PHE A 47 10.88 3.37 -1.69
C PHE A 47 10.14 2.12 -2.18
N GLY A 48 9.80 2.10 -3.48
CA GLY A 48 9.14 0.99 -4.15
C GLY A 48 7.64 1.18 -4.33
N SER A 49 7.04 0.24 -5.07
CA SER A 49 5.62 0.20 -5.39
C SER A 49 5.18 -1.26 -5.44
N TYR A 50 4.09 -1.58 -4.76
CA TYR A 50 3.57 -2.93 -4.64
C TYR A 50 2.11 -2.99 -5.08
N LYS A 51 1.82 -3.83 -6.07
CA LYS A 51 0.48 -4.03 -6.62
C LYS A 51 -0.16 -5.30 -6.06
N TYR A 52 -1.39 -5.17 -5.56
CA TYR A 52 -2.20 -6.26 -5.02
C TYR A 52 -3.58 -6.28 -5.67
N SER A 53 -4.14 -7.46 -5.93
CA SER A 53 -5.57 -7.53 -6.26
C SER A 53 -6.41 -7.19 -5.04
N ALA A 54 -7.56 -6.56 -5.28
CA ALA A 54 -8.52 -6.31 -4.22
C ALA A 54 -8.95 -7.63 -3.54
N ARG A 55 -9.09 -8.71 -4.30
CA ARG A 55 -9.36 -10.06 -3.77
C ARG A 55 -8.31 -10.49 -2.76
N ASN A 56 -7.01 -10.37 -3.10
CA ASN A 56 -5.92 -10.75 -2.20
C ASN A 56 -5.89 -9.91 -0.92
N LEU A 57 -6.22 -8.61 -1.01
CA LEU A 57 -6.30 -7.74 0.16
C LEU A 57 -7.51 -8.09 1.04
N ALA A 58 -8.64 -8.45 0.42
CA ALA A 58 -9.83 -8.84 1.13
C ALA A 58 -9.70 -10.20 1.81
N ASP A 59 -9.08 -11.19 1.15
CA ASP A 59 -8.82 -12.51 1.73
C ASP A 59 -7.89 -12.43 2.95
N ARG A 60 -7.03 -11.41 2.99
CA ARG A 60 -6.18 -11.09 4.14
C ARG A 60 -6.89 -10.26 5.22
N GLY A 61 -8.14 -9.86 4.98
CA GLY A 61 -8.91 -8.95 5.84
C GLY A 61 -8.44 -7.49 5.82
N VAL A 62 -7.46 -7.15 4.98
CA VAL A 62 -6.95 -5.78 4.86
C VAL A 62 -8.00 -4.88 4.21
N LEU A 63 -8.59 -5.34 3.11
CA LEU A 63 -9.69 -4.65 2.44
C LEU A 63 -11.01 -5.15 2.99
N VAL A 64 -11.87 -4.24 3.43
CA VAL A 64 -13.21 -4.56 3.95
C VAL A 64 -14.27 -4.32 2.88
N HIS A 65 -14.20 -3.17 2.20
CA HIS A 65 -15.15 -2.83 1.17
C HIS A 65 -14.54 -1.89 0.13
N TRP A 66 -14.97 -2.02 -1.12
CA TRP A 66 -14.75 -1.02 -2.17
C TRP A 66 -16.06 -0.75 -2.90
N LYS A 67 -16.64 0.42 -2.66
CA LYS A 67 -17.88 0.88 -3.26
C LYS A 67 -17.72 0.99 -4.77
N GLY A 68 -18.75 0.54 -5.49
CA GLY A 68 -18.73 0.42 -6.95
C GLY A 68 -18.22 -0.93 -7.48
N TYR A 69 -17.60 -1.76 -6.63
CA TYR A 69 -17.13 -3.09 -7.00
C TYR A 69 -17.75 -4.18 -6.13
N THR A 70 -18.36 -5.15 -6.78
CA THR A 70 -18.82 -6.39 -6.14
C THR A 70 -17.63 -7.32 -5.86
N GLU A 71 -17.77 -8.26 -4.92
CA GLU A 71 -16.70 -9.22 -4.61
C GLU A 71 -16.21 -10.02 -5.83
N ARG A 72 -17.10 -10.30 -6.80
CA ARG A 72 -16.74 -10.98 -8.06
C ARG A 72 -15.87 -10.12 -8.98
N GLN A 73 -15.92 -8.80 -8.82
CA GLN A 73 -15.12 -7.85 -9.59
C GLN A 73 -13.76 -7.57 -8.94
N TRP A 74 -13.54 -8.00 -7.69
CA TRP A 74 -12.28 -7.80 -6.98
C TRP A 74 -11.06 -8.50 -7.60
N ASP A 75 -11.28 -9.48 -8.47
CA ASP A 75 -10.21 -10.11 -9.26
C ASP A 75 -9.70 -9.21 -10.40
N ARG A 76 -10.54 -8.25 -10.85
CA ARG A 76 -10.26 -7.37 -11.99
C ARG A 76 -9.74 -5.99 -11.57
N VAL A 77 -9.84 -5.67 -10.29
CA VAL A 77 -9.32 -4.43 -9.72
C VAL A 77 -8.12 -4.69 -8.82
N ASP A 78 -7.14 -3.81 -8.91
CA ASP A 78 -5.88 -3.87 -8.20
C ASP A 78 -5.65 -2.55 -7.44
N LEU A 79 -5.13 -2.67 -6.23
CA LEU A 79 -4.63 -1.57 -5.41
C LEU A 79 -3.10 -1.58 -5.45
N THR A 80 -2.54 -0.43 -5.80
CA THR A 80 -1.10 -0.18 -5.79
C THR A 80 -0.78 0.68 -4.59
N ILE A 81 0.15 0.23 -3.76
CA ILE A 81 0.68 1.00 -2.63
C ILE A 81 2.11 1.38 -3.00
N SER A 82 2.40 2.66 -3.04
CA SER A 82 3.71 3.19 -3.41
C SER A 82 4.20 4.24 -2.42
N SER A 83 5.51 4.49 -2.41
CA SER A 83 6.08 5.51 -1.52
C SER A 83 7.27 6.20 -2.18
N ASN A 84 7.21 7.54 -2.20
CA ASN A 84 8.27 8.42 -2.70
C ASN A 84 8.98 9.18 -1.57
N GLU A 85 8.31 9.31 -0.43
CA GLU A 85 8.76 10.05 0.75
C GLU A 85 8.67 9.14 1.97
N VAL A 86 9.61 9.32 2.90
CA VAL A 86 9.70 8.47 4.08
C VAL A 86 8.44 8.67 4.93
N GLY A 87 7.76 7.58 5.24
CA GLY A 87 6.54 7.65 6.06
C GLY A 87 5.32 8.18 5.31
N VAL A 88 5.36 8.32 3.98
CA VAL A 88 4.20 8.73 3.19
C VAL A 88 3.90 7.67 2.13
N PHE A 89 2.66 7.18 2.14
CA PHE A 89 2.19 6.14 1.23
C PHE A 89 1.11 6.70 0.30
N MET A 90 1.28 6.46 -0.99
CA MET A 90 0.24 6.69 -2.00
C MET A 90 -0.46 5.36 -2.28
N ILE A 91 -1.78 5.41 -2.30
CA ILE A 91 -2.66 4.30 -2.60
C ILE A 91 -3.39 4.64 -3.89
N ASP A 92 -3.20 3.83 -4.91
CA ASP A 92 -3.81 4.02 -6.23
C ASP A 92 -4.64 2.79 -6.62
N GLY A 93 -5.88 3.00 -7.04
CA GLY A 93 -6.75 1.99 -7.61
C GLY A 93 -6.59 1.89 -9.12
N SER A 94 -6.53 0.67 -9.62
CA SER A 94 -6.45 0.36 -11.04
C SER A 94 -7.39 -0.78 -11.40
N SER A 95 -7.89 -0.78 -12.63
CA SER A 95 -8.71 -1.85 -13.20
C SER A 95 -8.00 -2.30 -14.49
N GLY A 96 -7.35 -3.45 -14.45
CA GLY A 96 -6.45 -3.88 -15.51
C GLY A 96 -5.28 -2.90 -15.72
N ASN A 97 -5.21 -2.30 -16.90
CA ASN A 97 -4.16 -1.35 -17.30
C ASN A 97 -4.60 0.12 -17.16
N MET A 98 -5.83 0.39 -16.69
CA MET A 98 -6.35 1.74 -16.52
C MET A 98 -6.41 2.09 -15.04
N MET A 99 -6.02 3.31 -14.68
CA MET A 99 -6.24 3.84 -13.33
C MET A 99 -7.73 4.15 -13.14
N VAL A 100 -8.27 3.85 -11.96
CA VAL A 100 -9.66 4.17 -11.62
C VAL A 100 -9.72 5.66 -11.24
N PRO A 101 -10.51 6.50 -11.91
CA PRO A 101 -10.63 7.91 -11.57
C PRO A 101 -11.10 8.10 -10.12
N GLY A 102 -10.44 8.98 -9.37
CA GLY A 102 -10.75 9.23 -7.95
C GLY A 102 -10.27 8.13 -7.00
N ALA A 103 -9.67 7.05 -7.51
CA ALA A 103 -9.03 6.03 -6.68
C ALA A 103 -7.56 6.39 -6.44
N ASN A 104 -7.30 7.58 -5.90
CA ASN A 104 -5.97 7.97 -5.42
C ASN A 104 -6.10 8.54 -4.01
N ALA A 105 -5.22 8.15 -3.12
CA ALA A 105 -5.18 8.64 -1.74
C ALA A 105 -3.74 8.68 -1.25
N GLN A 106 -3.44 9.63 -0.37
CA GLN A 106 -2.17 9.71 0.33
C GLN A 106 -2.43 9.52 1.81
N VAL A 107 -1.62 8.71 2.47
CA VAL A 107 -1.70 8.46 3.91
C VAL A 107 -0.30 8.49 4.52
N PRO A 108 -0.05 9.41 5.46
CA PRO A 108 1.12 9.38 6.34
C PRO A 108 1.10 8.14 7.24
N LEU A 109 2.28 7.62 7.58
CA LEU A 109 2.43 6.54 8.56
C LEU A 109 1.90 6.98 9.93
N ASP A 110 2.12 8.24 10.28
CA ASP A 110 1.73 8.81 11.57
C ASP A 110 0.21 8.72 11.76
N ASP A 111 -0.57 8.98 10.71
CA ASP A 111 -2.04 8.88 10.73
C ASP A 111 -2.50 7.43 10.96
N LEU A 112 -1.82 6.45 10.36
CA LEU A 112 -2.12 5.02 10.58
C LEU A 112 -1.80 4.57 12.00
N LEU A 113 -0.66 5.02 12.54
CA LEU A 113 -0.26 4.71 13.91
C LEU A 113 -1.19 5.40 14.92
N GLN A 114 -1.59 6.65 14.65
CA GLN A 114 -2.56 7.37 15.47
C GLN A 114 -3.93 6.70 15.43
N ALA A 115 -4.41 6.27 14.26
CA ALA A 115 -5.64 5.52 14.13
C ALA A 115 -5.60 4.20 14.93
N GLN A 116 -4.47 3.49 14.89
CA GLN A 116 -4.26 2.30 15.72
C GLN A 116 -4.30 2.62 17.22
N PHE A 117 -3.61 3.67 17.65
CA PHE A 117 -3.59 4.10 19.06
C PHE A 117 -4.98 4.48 19.56
N ASN A 118 -5.78 5.15 18.73
CA ASN A 118 -7.16 5.52 19.02
C ASN A 118 -8.14 4.33 18.97
N ASN A 119 -7.66 3.10 18.76
CA ASN A 119 -8.47 1.90 18.52
C ASN A 119 -9.45 2.02 17.35
N THR A 120 -9.14 2.89 16.38
CA THR A 120 -9.90 3.00 15.15
C THR A 120 -9.65 1.75 14.30
N GLN A 121 -10.63 0.86 14.23
CA GLN A 121 -10.48 -0.41 13.53
C GLN A 121 -10.43 -0.25 12.00
N PHE A 122 -11.11 0.76 11.47
CA PHE A 122 -11.28 0.96 10.03
C PHE A 122 -10.86 2.37 9.60
N MET A 123 -10.23 2.45 8.44
CA MET A 123 -9.91 3.72 7.78
C MET A 123 -10.49 3.71 6.38
N ASP A 124 -11.03 4.85 6.00
CA ASP A 124 -11.69 5.05 4.71
C ASP A 124 -10.77 5.86 3.78
N PHE A 125 -10.65 5.44 2.52
CA PHE A 125 -9.90 6.10 1.45
C PHE A 125 -10.81 6.38 0.25
N PHE A 126 -10.30 7.17 -0.71
CA PHE A 126 -11.03 7.56 -1.93
C PHE A 126 -12.39 8.18 -1.61
N GLU A 127 -12.42 9.18 -0.70
CA GLU A 127 -13.67 9.84 -0.28
C GLU A 127 -14.73 8.85 0.27
N GLY A 128 -14.30 7.84 1.02
CA GLY A 128 -15.19 6.86 1.63
C GLY A 128 -15.60 5.71 0.70
N GLN A 129 -15.02 5.61 -0.50
CA GLN A 129 -15.30 4.50 -1.40
C GLN A 129 -14.55 3.23 -1.00
N LEU A 130 -13.38 3.34 -0.37
CA LEU A 130 -12.58 2.19 0.05
C LEU A 130 -12.49 2.14 1.57
N ARG A 131 -12.78 0.99 2.17
CA ARG A 131 -12.61 0.77 3.61
C ARG A 131 -11.58 -0.31 3.87
N VAL A 132 -10.59 -0.02 4.70
CA VAL A 132 -9.54 -0.97 5.11
C VAL A 132 -9.53 -1.17 6.62
N ASN A 133 -9.01 -2.33 7.05
CA ASN A 133 -8.68 -2.57 8.45
C ASN A 133 -7.32 -1.94 8.79
N VAL A 134 -7.28 -1.03 9.75
CA VAL A 134 -6.08 -0.25 10.11
C VAL A 134 -4.94 -1.16 10.55
N ASN A 135 -5.19 -2.11 11.43
CA ASN A 135 -4.15 -2.99 11.98
C ASN A 135 -3.50 -3.86 10.90
N LEU A 136 -4.32 -4.47 10.06
CA LEU A 136 -3.85 -5.35 8.99
C LEU A 136 -3.17 -4.56 7.87
N PHE A 137 -3.67 -3.37 7.56
CA PHE A 137 -3.07 -2.48 6.58
C PHE A 137 -1.70 -1.97 7.05
N LEU A 138 -1.60 -1.51 8.30
CA LEU A 138 -0.35 -1.12 8.92
C LEU A 138 0.66 -2.27 8.92
N HIS A 139 0.24 -3.48 9.31
CA HIS A 139 1.09 -4.66 9.27
C HIS A 139 1.62 -4.95 7.86
N LEU A 140 0.77 -4.82 6.84
CA LEU A 140 1.15 -5.01 5.43
C LEU A 140 2.20 -3.98 4.99
N ILE A 141 2.04 -2.71 5.35
CA ILE A 141 3.02 -1.65 5.06
C ILE A 141 4.34 -1.95 5.76
N MET A 142 4.31 -2.22 7.06
CA MET A 142 5.51 -2.53 7.85
C MET A 142 6.28 -3.70 7.24
N LYS A 143 5.58 -4.79 6.92
CA LYS A 143 6.17 -5.97 6.29
C LYS A 143 6.81 -5.70 4.92
N LYS A 144 6.28 -4.75 4.14
CA LYS A 144 6.69 -4.56 2.74
C LYS A 144 7.72 -3.46 2.56
N PHE A 145 7.55 -2.35 3.27
CA PHE A 145 8.38 -1.18 3.13
C PHE A 145 9.52 -1.15 4.15
N TYR A 146 9.28 -1.60 5.39
CA TYR A 146 10.21 -1.44 6.51
C TYR A 146 10.91 -2.73 6.97
N ASN A 147 10.28 -3.90 6.78
CA ASN A 147 10.88 -5.17 7.17
C ASN A 147 11.79 -5.70 6.05
N GLU A 148 13.10 -5.59 6.27
CA GLU A 148 14.13 -6.53 5.80
C GLU A 148 14.81 -7.14 7.02
#